data_AF-A0A6B3GUP9-F1
#
_entry.id   AF-A0A6B3GUP9-F1
#
_cell.length_a   1.000
_cell.length_b   1.000
_cell.length_c   1.000
_cell.angle_alpha   90.00
_cell.angle_beta   90.00
_cell.angle_gamma   90.00
#
_symmetry.space_group_name_H-M   'P 1'
#
loop_
_entity.id
_entity.type
_entity.pdbx_description
1 polymer ?
#
loop_
_entity_poly.entity_id
_entity_poly.type
_entity_poly.pdbx_seq_one_letter_code
_entity_poly.pdbx_strand_id
1 'polypeptide(L)' 'PGESAIVAVPGLDGRQPELVEAGIAVSAPAGNLRISCHLYNTEADVDRLLEFLA' A
#
# COMPACT_ATOMS: atom_id res chain seq x y z
N PRO A 1 4.67 -11.52 -13.40
CA PRO A 1 3.36 -11.57 -12.70
C PRO A 1 3.21 -12.93 -12.00
N GLY A 2 3.63 -12.99 -10.74
CA GLY A 2 3.37 -14.15 -9.86
C GLY A 2 2.09 -13.90 -9.06
N GLU A 3 1.62 -14.91 -8.34
CA GLU A 3 0.44 -14.88 -7.46
C GLU A 3 0.58 -13.94 -6.24
N SER A 4 1.21 -12.78 -6.42
CA SER A 4 1.31 -11.74 -5.40
C SER A 4 -0.05 -11.06 -5.26
N ALA A 5 -0.56 -11.02 -4.03
CA ALA A 5 -1.78 -10.29 -3.72
C ALA A 5 -1.50 -8.80 -3.92
N ILE A 6 -2.12 -8.20 -4.93
CA ILE A 6 -2.06 -6.76 -5.19
C ILE A 6 -3.44 -6.19 -4.98
N VAL A 7 -3.53 -5.20 -4.09
CA VAL A 7 -4.74 -4.43 -3.82
C VAL A 7 -4.60 -3.07 -4.47
N ALA A 8 -5.58 -2.67 -5.27
CA ALA A 8 -5.65 -1.34 -5.87
C ALA A 8 -6.89 -0.61 -5.32
N VAL A 9 -6.67 0.57 -4.74
CA VAL A 9 -7.73 1.42 -4.18
C VAL A 9 -7.81 2.71 -4.99
N PRO A 10 -8.92 2.94 -5.73
CA PRO A 10 -9.11 4.18 -6.49
C PRO A 10 -9.20 5.41 -5.57
N GLY A 11 -8.63 6.53 -6.02
CA GLY A 11 -8.74 7.84 -5.37
C GLY A 11 -7.87 8.06 -4.14
N LEU A 12 -7.00 7.11 -3.79
CA LEU A 12 -6.07 7.23 -2.64
C LEU A 12 -4.62 7.48 -3.05
N ASP A 13 -4.34 7.77 -4.32
CA ASP A 13 -2.99 8.07 -4.81
C ASP A 13 -2.33 9.24 -4.07
N GLY A 14 -3.12 10.23 -3.63
CA GLY A 14 -2.65 11.36 -2.84
C GLY A 14 -2.09 11.00 -1.45
N ARG A 15 -2.33 9.78 -0.94
CA ARG A 15 -1.79 9.29 0.35
C ARG A 15 -0.35 8.77 0.25
N GLN A 16 0.16 8.54 -0.97
CA GLN A 16 1.50 7.96 -1.16
C GLN A 16 2.63 8.73 -0.45
N PRO A 17 2.71 10.08 -0.50
CA PRO A 17 3.82 10.79 0.12
C PRO A 17 3.93 10.55 1.63
N GLU A 18 2.81 10.58 2.36
CA GLU A 18 2.77 10.34 3.80
C GLU A 18 3.16 8.90 4.15
N LEU A 19 2.71 7.93 3.36
CA LEU A 19 3.09 6.53 3.54
C LEU A 19 4.59 6.32 3.32
N VAL A 20 5.17 6.94 2.29
CA VAL A 20 6.61 6.87 2.01
C VAL A 20 7.42 7.51 3.15
N GLU A 21 6.97 8.64 3.68
CA GLU A 21 7.60 9.30 4.84
C GLU A 21 7.54 8.40 6.09
N ALA A 22 6.45 7.64 6.27
CA ALA A 22 6.30 6.65 7.33
C ALA A 22 7.10 5.34 7.11
N GLY A 23 7.85 5.24 6.01
CA GLY A 23 8.66 4.08 5.64
C GLY A 23 7.89 2.97 4.91
N ILE A 24 6.68 3.24 4.42
CA ILE A 24 5.80 2.27 3.76
C ILE A 24 5.89 2.46 2.24
N ALA A 25 6.43 1.46 1.54
CA ALA A 25 6.59 1.49 0.09
C ALA A 25 5.30 1.07 -0.63
N VAL A 26 4.71 1.99 -1.40
CA VAL A 26 3.52 1.77 -2.22
C VAL A 26 3.67 2.46 -3.58
N SER A 27 2.86 2.06 -4.55
CA SER A 27 2.81 2.73 -5.87
C SER A 27 1.49 3.45 -6.06
N ALA A 28 1.50 4.56 -6.80
CA ALA A 28 0.32 5.40 -7.02
C ALA A 28 -0.05 5.62 -8.50
N PRO A 29 -0.18 4.57 -9.35
CA PRO A 29 -0.39 4.76 -10.78
C PRO A 29 -1.85 5.13 -11.10
N ALA A 30 -2.00 6.11 -12.01
CA ALA A 30 -3.28 6.44 -12.65
C ALA A 30 -4.44 6.65 -11.65
N GLY A 31 -4.20 7.43 -10.59
CA GLY A 31 -5.24 7.76 -9.60
C GLY A 31 -5.58 6.61 -8.63
N ASN A 32 -4.75 5.58 -8.54
CA ASN A 32 -4.94 4.47 -7.60
C ASN A 32 -3.78 4.37 -6.64
N LEU A 33 -4.05 4.03 -5.38
CA LEU A 33 -3.05 3.51 -4.47
C LEU A 33 -2.95 1.99 -4.64
N ARG A 34 -1.75 1.47 -4.90
CA ARG A 34 -1.48 0.05 -5.09
C ARG A 34 -0.52 -0.48 -4.03
N ILE A 35 -0.97 -1.53 -3.37
CA ILE A 35 -0.26 -2.23 -2.30
C ILE A 35 -0.02 -3.66 -2.77
N SER A 36 1.24 -4.10 -2.75
CA SER A 36 1.63 -5.47 -3.08
C SER A 36 2.06 -6.17 -1.81
N CYS A 37 1.39 -7.26 -1.46
CA CYS A 37 1.79 -8.11 -0.34
C CYS A 37 2.71 -9.22 -0.85
N HIS A 38 3.87 -9.35 -0.21
CA HIS A 38 4.88 -10.35 -0.49
C HIS A 38 4.95 -11.40 0.62
N LEU A 39 5.65 -12.50 0.38
CA LEU A 39 5.78 -13.62 1.33
C LEU A 39 6.32 -13.20 2.71
N TYR A 40 7.08 -12.10 2.77
CA TYR A 40 7.68 -11.58 4.00
C TYR A 40 6.82 -10.53 4.71
N ASN A 41 5.65 -10.18 4.18
CA ASN A 41 4.72 -9.33 4.89
C ASN A 41 3.88 -10.13 5.88
N THR A 42 3.56 -9.50 7.00
CA THR A 42 2.71 -10.02 8.05
C THR A 42 1.43 -9.21 8.15
N GLU A 43 0.45 -9.72 8.90
CA GLU A 43 -0.77 -8.96 9.23
C GLU A 43 -0.45 -7.63 9.91
N ALA A 44 0.60 -7.58 10.75
CA ALA A 44 1.04 -6.35 11.42
C ALA A 44 1.51 -5.26 10.44
N ASP A 45 2.09 -5.63 9.29
CA ASP A 45 2.47 -4.66 8.26
C ASP A 45 1.24 -4.04 7.59
N VAL A 46 0.18 -4.85 7.41
CA VAL A 46 -1.11 -4.41 6.87
C VAL A 46 -1.81 -3.52 7.88
N ASP A 47 -1.85 -3.89 9.16
CA ASP A 47 -2.44 -3.09 10.22
C ASP A 47 -1.76 -1.72 10.32
N ARG A 48 -0.43 -1.69 10.31
CA ARG A 48 0.34 -0.44 10.28
C ARG A 48 -0.02 0.43 9.08
N LEU A 49 -0.18 -0.14 7.89
CA LEU A 49 -0.62 0.60 6.72
C LEU A 49 -2.02 1.21 6.92
N LEU A 50 -2.95 0.44 7.50
CA LEU A 50 -4.32 0.89 7.75
C LEU A 50 -4.41 2.05 8.75
N GLU A 51 -3.47 2.18 9.69
CA GLU A 51 -3.38 3.35 10.59
C GLU A 51 -3.21 4.69 9.85
N PHE A 52 -2.62 4.68 8.65
CA PHE A 52 -2.46 5.87 7.81
C PHE A 52 -3.59 6.03 6.78
N LEU A 53 -4.48 5.05 6.64
CA LEU A 53 -5.58 5.08 5.67
C LEU A 53 -6.95 5.31 6.31
N ALA A 54 -7.06 5.13 7.63
CA ALA A 54 -8.23 5.47 8.44
C ALA A 54 -8.41 6.99 8.58
#